data_AF-A0A7J0AHS8-F1
#
_entry.id   AF-A0A7J0AHS8-F1
#
_cell.length_a   1.000
_cell.length_b   1.000
_cell.length_c   1.000
_cell.angle_alpha   90.00
_cell.angle_beta   90.00
_cell.angle_gamma   90.00
#
_symmetry.space_group_name_H-M   'P 1'
#
loop_
_entity.id
_entity.type
_entity.pdbx_description
1 polymer ?
#
loop_
_entity_poly.entity_id
_entity_poly.type
_entity_poly.pdbx_seq_one_letter_code
_entity_poly.pdbx_strand_id
1 'polypeptide(L)'
;MTSISTLTERRIDDFYLDLRDYVALVFDGDPEEVSLNWNCVGATLSYRDDTHNIFIRLWERSEGHLNLPDMTMIVETVVFDRKLGTRPNHEFADRLRKEMNAFSKWLILTARICGFKYVADPNMPPIPDENVPSCPIACLPLK
;
A
#
# COMPACT_ATOMS: atom_id res chain seq x y z
N MET A 1 -26.26 0.20 2.02
CA MET A 1 -24.85 0.56 1.84
C MET A 1 -24.75 2.05 1.72
N THR A 2 -24.09 2.70 2.66
CA THR A 2 -23.73 4.13 2.59
C THR A 2 -22.57 4.26 1.61
N SER A 3 -22.55 5.30 0.78
CA SER A 3 -21.36 5.63 -0.01
C SER A 3 -20.19 5.99 0.91
N ILE A 4 -18.98 5.95 0.39
CA ILE A 4 -17.83 6.57 1.06
C ILE A 4 -18.02 8.08 1.10
N SER A 5 -17.38 8.76 2.06
CA SER A 5 -17.49 10.22 2.15
C SER A 5 -16.71 10.89 1.03
N THR A 6 -17.22 12.03 0.55
CA THR A 6 -16.53 12.85 -0.47
C THR A 6 -15.13 13.31 -0.02
N LEU A 7 -14.89 13.42 1.28
CA LEU A 7 -13.57 13.72 1.81
C LEU A 7 -12.60 12.55 1.59
N THR A 8 -13.04 11.32 1.86
CA THR A 8 -12.20 10.14 1.67
C THR A 8 -12.02 9.81 0.20
N GLU A 9 -13.03 10.05 -0.65
CA GLU A 9 -12.89 9.97 -2.11
C GLU A 9 -11.71 10.82 -2.59
N ARG A 10 -11.68 12.12 -2.23
CA ARG A 10 -10.58 13.03 -2.61
C ARG A 10 -9.23 12.56 -2.09
N ARG A 11 -9.16 12.06 -0.86
CA ARG A 11 -7.92 11.54 -0.27
C ARG A 11 -7.37 10.31 -0.99
N ILE A 12 -8.26 9.44 -1.47
CA ILE A 12 -7.90 8.28 -2.26
C ILE A 12 -7.44 8.71 -3.66
N ASP A 13 -8.11 9.69 -4.27
CA ASP A 13 -7.67 10.28 -5.54
C ASP A 13 -6.29 10.92 -5.42
N ASP A 14 -6.02 11.70 -4.37
CA ASP A 14 -4.71 12.31 -4.11
C ASP A 14 -3.62 11.23 -3.97
N PHE A 15 -3.89 10.16 -3.20
CA PHE A 15 -2.97 9.02 -3.07
C PHE A 15 -2.72 8.34 -4.42
N TYR A 16 -3.77 8.16 -5.23
CA TYR A 16 -3.66 7.55 -6.55
C TYR A 16 -2.77 8.36 -7.49
N LEU A 17 -2.93 9.69 -7.50
CA LEU A 17 -2.06 10.58 -8.27
C LEU A 17 -0.61 10.53 -7.79
N ASP A 18 -0.38 10.55 -6.47
CA ASP A 18 0.96 10.41 -5.90
C ASP A 18 1.62 9.07 -6.29
N LEU A 19 0.85 7.97 -6.34
CA LEU A 19 1.36 6.67 -6.78
C LEU A 19 1.75 6.67 -8.26
N ARG A 20 0.97 7.33 -9.12
CA ARG A 20 1.30 7.51 -10.54
C ARG A 20 2.59 8.29 -10.72
N ASP A 21 2.74 9.39 -9.98
CA ASP A 21 3.95 10.19 -10.00
C ASP A 21 5.16 9.39 -9.50
N TYR A 22 5.00 8.59 -8.44
CA TYR A 22 6.07 7.72 -7.95
C TYR A 22 6.48 6.66 -9.00
N VAL A 23 5.52 6.04 -9.67
CA VAL A 23 5.77 5.08 -10.76
C VAL A 23 6.58 5.73 -11.88
N ALA A 24 6.17 6.91 -12.35
CA ALA A 24 6.85 7.61 -13.43
C ALA A 24 8.26 8.10 -13.01
N LEU A 25 8.39 8.67 -11.82
CA LEU A 25 9.62 9.36 -11.40
C LEU A 25 10.66 8.45 -10.75
N VAL A 26 10.23 7.35 -10.12
CA VAL A 26 11.11 6.47 -9.33
C VAL A 26 11.27 5.10 -9.98
N PHE A 27 10.19 4.52 -10.50
CA PHE A 27 10.27 3.21 -11.19
C PHE A 27 10.61 3.32 -12.67
N ASP A 28 10.55 4.53 -13.26
CA ASP A 28 10.65 4.73 -14.72
C ASP A 28 9.58 3.90 -15.47
N GLY A 29 8.43 3.73 -14.82
CA GLY A 29 7.28 2.96 -15.31
C GLY A 29 6.22 3.84 -15.97
N ASP A 30 5.24 3.20 -16.60
CA ASP A 30 4.10 3.90 -17.20
C ASP A 30 3.05 4.25 -16.12
N PRO A 31 2.80 5.54 -15.82
CA PRO A 31 1.79 5.95 -14.85
C PRO A 31 0.35 5.59 -15.29
N GLU A 32 0.10 5.27 -16.56
CA GLU A 32 -1.21 4.81 -17.03
C GLU A 32 -1.50 3.35 -16.65
N GLU A 33 -0.47 2.56 -16.29
CA GLU A 33 -0.65 1.19 -15.81
C GLU A 33 -1.11 1.13 -14.34
N VAL A 34 -1.14 2.28 -13.64
CA VAL A 34 -1.73 2.37 -12.30
C VAL A 34 -3.25 2.41 -12.40
N SER A 35 -3.89 1.38 -11.86
CA SER A 35 -5.34 1.25 -11.83
C SER A 35 -5.92 1.65 -10.46
N LEU A 36 -7.07 2.32 -10.49
CA LEU A 36 -7.89 2.65 -9.31
C LEU A 36 -9.28 2.05 -9.47
N ASN A 37 -9.66 1.15 -8.54
CA ASN A 37 -10.94 0.44 -8.57
C ASN A 37 -11.73 0.70 -7.28
N TRP A 38 -12.84 1.42 -7.39
CA TRP A 38 -13.70 1.79 -6.27
C TRP A 38 -14.61 0.64 -5.79
N ASN A 39 -14.96 0.67 -4.51
CA ASN A 39 -15.98 -0.17 -3.90
C ASN A 39 -16.76 0.62 -2.82
N CYS A 40 -17.70 -0.03 -2.13
CA CYS A 40 -18.57 0.64 -1.15
C CYS A 40 -17.89 1.09 0.15
N VAL A 41 -16.64 0.70 0.39
CA VAL A 41 -15.87 1.04 1.60
C VAL A 41 -14.58 1.79 1.31
N GLY A 42 -14.19 1.96 0.04
CA GLY A 42 -12.98 2.66 -0.36
C GLY A 42 -12.56 2.29 -1.79
N ALA A 43 -11.27 2.03 -2.01
CA ALA A 43 -10.74 1.64 -3.31
C ALA A 43 -9.58 0.64 -3.21
N THR A 44 -9.28 0.02 -4.35
CA THR A 44 -8.09 -0.80 -4.57
C THR A 44 -7.23 -0.11 -5.62
N LEU A 45 -5.96 0.09 -5.30
CA LEU A 45 -4.93 0.55 -6.22
C LEU A 45 -4.06 -0.63 -6.62
N SER A 46 -3.69 -0.70 -7.89
CA SER A 46 -2.75 -1.70 -8.37
C SER A 46 -1.83 -1.15 -9.44
N TYR A 47 -0.57 -1.60 -9.40
CA TYR A 47 0.44 -1.36 -10.43
C TYR A 47 1.21 -2.65 -10.67
N ARG A 48 1.45 -2.98 -11.94
CA ARG A 48 2.24 -4.16 -12.30
C ARG A 48 3.01 -3.92 -13.59
N ASP A 49 4.32 -4.06 -13.50
CA ASP A 49 5.21 -4.13 -14.65
C ASP A 49 6.03 -5.45 -14.61
N ASP A 50 7.10 -5.53 -15.39
CA ASP A 50 8.00 -6.69 -15.44
C ASP A 50 8.81 -6.93 -14.15
N THR A 51 8.83 -5.94 -13.25
CA THR A 51 9.70 -5.83 -12.08
C THR A 51 8.99 -5.51 -10.76
N HIS A 52 7.75 -5.03 -10.81
CA HIS A 52 6.95 -4.57 -9.70
C HIS A 52 5.56 -5.20 -9.77
N ASN A 53 5.03 -5.59 -8.62
CA ASN A 53 3.66 -6.06 -8.48
C ASN A 53 3.11 -5.52 -7.15
N ILE A 54 2.28 -4.49 -7.23
CA ILE A 54 1.79 -3.69 -6.11
C ILE A 54 0.27 -3.74 -6.09
N PHE A 55 -0.31 -4.13 -4.96
CA PHE A 55 -1.74 -4.17 -4.68
C PHE A 55 -1.99 -3.63 -3.27
N ILE A 56 -2.76 -2.54 -3.21
CA ILE A 56 -3.04 -1.80 -1.97
C ILE A 56 -4.53 -1.51 -1.93
N ARG A 57 -5.16 -1.67 -0.77
CA ARG A 57 -6.53 -1.22 -0.54
C ARG A 57 -6.53 -0.04 0.41
N LEU A 58 -7.37 0.95 0.14
CA LEU A 58 -7.55 2.14 0.93
C LEU A 58 -9.00 2.17 1.40
N TRP A 59 -9.24 1.83 2.66
CA TRP A 59 -10.60 1.68 3.21
C TRP A 59 -10.93 2.82 4.17
N GLU A 60 -12.05 3.51 3.92
CA GLU A 60 -12.66 4.44 4.87
C GLU A 60 -13.19 3.67 6.07
N ARG A 61 -13.85 2.53 5.81
CA ARG A 61 -14.55 1.74 6.82
C ARG A 61 -14.16 0.27 6.68
N SER A 62 -13.91 -0.41 7.78
CA SER A 62 -13.63 -1.85 7.75
C SER A 62 -14.89 -2.71 7.81
N GLU A 63 -16.00 -2.12 8.28
CA GLU A 63 -17.24 -2.83 8.62
C GLU A 63 -17.02 -4.05 9.55
N GLY A 64 -15.97 -4.00 10.38
CA GLY A 64 -15.58 -5.09 11.28
C GLY A 64 -14.83 -6.24 10.61
N HIS A 65 -14.52 -6.15 9.30
CA HIS A 65 -13.72 -7.14 8.61
C HIS A 65 -12.34 -7.26 9.27
N LEU A 66 -12.01 -8.48 9.72
CA LEU A 66 -10.79 -8.79 10.47
C LEU A 66 -10.57 -7.86 11.69
N ASN A 67 -11.64 -7.33 12.28
CA ASN A 67 -11.55 -6.33 13.36
C ASN A 67 -10.64 -5.12 13.03
N LEU A 68 -10.45 -4.82 11.74
CA LEU A 68 -9.63 -3.68 11.35
C LEU A 68 -10.30 -2.37 11.79
N PRO A 69 -9.54 -1.35 12.17
CA PRO A 69 -10.08 -0.02 12.37
C PRO A 69 -10.47 0.64 11.04
N ASP A 70 -11.29 1.68 11.12
CA ASP A 70 -11.59 2.57 9.99
C ASP A 70 -10.36 3.38 9.56
N MET A 71 -10.36 3.91 8.34
CA MET A 71 -9.24 4.63 7.73
C MET A 71 -7.95 3.79 7.70
N THR A 72 -8.05 2.57 7.18
CA THR A 72 -6.95 1.60 7.09
C THR A 72 -6.48 1.44 5.66
N MET A 73 -5.17 1.55 5.46
CA MET A 73 -4.48 1.08 4.27
C MET A 73 -4.13 -0.40 4.45
N ILE A 74 -4.50 -1.25 3.50
CA ILE A 74 -4.18 -2.68 3.51
C ILE A 74 -3.16 -2.95 2.40
N VAL A 75 -1.98 -3.41 2.76
CA VAL A 75 -0.90 -3.75 1.83
C VAL A 75 -1.02 -5.23 1.49
N GLU A 76 -1.73 -5.55 0.40
CA GLU A 76 -2.03 -6.93 0.00
C GLU A 76 -0.84 -7.60 -0.69
N THR A 77 -0.15 -6.86 -1.56
CA THR A 77 1.01 -7.39 -2.28
C THR A 77 1.94 -6.24 -2.63
N VAL A 78 3.22 -6.38 -2.27
CA VAL A 78 4.30 -5.48 -2.71
C VAL A 78 5.50 -6.36 -3.02
N VAL A 79 5.67 -6.66 -4.30
CA VAL A 79 6.77 -7.51 -4.79
C VAL A 79 7.61 -6.71 -5.76
N PHE A 80 8.93 -6.79 -5.55
CA PHE A 80 9.94 -6.25 -6.42
C PHE A 80 10.76 -7.45 -6.93
N ASP A 81 10.56 -7.83 -8.18
CA ASP A 81 11.22 -8.97 -8.82
C ASP A 81 11.84 -8.54 -10.16
N ARG A 82 13.09 -8.06 -10.13
CA ARG A 82 13.80 -7.86 -11.40
C ARG A 82 14.26 -9.23 -11.91
N LYS A 83 13.57 -9.77 -12.93
CA LYS A 83 13.87 -11.05 -13.59
C LYS A 83 15.38 -11.27 -13.74
N LEU A 84 15.90 -12.23 -12.99
CA LEU A 84 17.32 -12.58 -12.95
C LEU A 84 17.73 -13.42 -14.17
N GLY A 85 18.64 -12.88 -14.98
CA GLY A 85 19.44 -13.65 -15.94
C GLY A 85 20.77 -14.19 -15.36
N THR A 86 21.17 -13.80 -14.15
CA THR A 86 22.48 -14.14 -13.58
C THR A 86 22.45 -14.13 -12.05
N ARG A 87 23.22 -15.04 -11.43
CA ARG A 87 23.34 -15.31 -9.98
C ARG A 87 23.15 -14.10 -9.04
N PRO A 88 22.59 -14.27 -7.83
CA PRO A 88 22.42 -13.20 -6.86
C PRO A 88 23.77 -12.52 -6.56
N ASN A 89 23.90 -11.26 -6.96
CA ASN A 89 25.02 -10.38 -6.62
C ASN A 89 24.64 -9.59 -5.36
N HIS A 90 25.55 -9.47 -4.39
CA HIS A 90 25.35 -8.68 -3.17
C HIS A 90 24.94 -7.23 -3.47
N GLU A 91 25.53 -6.62 -4.50
CA GLU A 91 25.19 -5.26 -4.91
C GLU A 91 23.73 -5.13 -5.38
N PHE A 92 23.21 -6.18 -6.02
CA PHE A 92 21.82 -6.24 -6.46
C PHE A 92 20.86 -6.36 -5.27
N ALA A 93 21.14 -7.26 -4.33
CA ALA A 93 20.33 -7.43 -3.12
C ALA A 93 20.28 -6.13 -2.30
N ASP A 94 21.39 -5.38 -2.25
CA ASP A 94 21.45 -4.09 -1.57
C ASP A 94 20.64 -3.01 -2.30
N ARG A 95 20.67 -2.97 -3.64
CA ARG A 95 19.83 -2.06 -4.43
C ARG A 95 18.35 -2.34 -4.23
N LEU A 96 17.93 -3.61 -4.35
CA LEU A 96 16.55 -4.03 -4.13
C LEU A 96 16.07 -3.66 -2.73
N ARG A 97 16.89 -3.91 -1.71
CA ARG A 97 16.57 -3.55 -0.33
C ARG A 97 16.40 -2.03 -0.16
N LYS A 98 17.26 -1.23 -0.79
CA LYS A 98 17.14 0.24 -0.75
C LYS A 98 15.86 0.73 -1.41
N GLU A 99 15.53 0.16 -2.57
CA GLU A 99 14.32 0.48 -3.33
C GLU A 99 13.05 0.12 -2.55
N MET A 100 12.97 -1.10 -2.02
CA MET A 100 11.87 -1.53 -1.14
C MET A 100 11.76 -0.64 0.09
N ASN A 101 12.87 -0.32 0.76
CA ASN A 101 12.87 0.57 1.93
C ASN A 101 12.41 1.99 1.59
N ALA A 102 12.79 2.52 0.42
CA ALA A 102 12.35 3.83 -0.04
C ALA A 102 10.85 3.83 -0.31
N PHE A 103 10.36 2.82 -1.04
CA PHE A 103 8.94 2.66 -1.34
C PHE A 103 8.10 2.48 -0.07
N SER A 104 8.50 1.62 0.86
CA SER A 104 7.78 1.45 2.13
C SER A 104 7.71 2.75 2.94
N LYS A 105 8.79 3.55 2.98
CA LYS A 105 8.79 4.85 3.66
C LYS A 105 7.85 5.84 2.99
N TRP A 106 7.92 5.93 1.66
CA TRP A 106 7.02 6.78 0.87
C TRP A 106 5.57 6.36 1.11
N LEU A 107 5.26 5.07 1.00
CA LEU A 107 3.92 4.52 1.14
C LEU A 107 3.27 4.89 2.48
N ILE A 108 4.00 4.69 3.58
CA ILE A 108 3.55 5.03 4.94
C ILE A 108 3.33 6.53 5.09
N LEU A 109 4.22 7.36 4.54
CA LEU A 109 4.12 8.81 4.60
C LEU A 109 2.91 9.33 3.79
N THR A 110 2.75 8.85 2.56
CA THR A 110 1.65 9.23 1.67
C THR A 110 0.31 8.83 2.26
N ALA A 111 0.19 7.62 2.82
CA ALA A 111 -1.02 7.18 3.51
C ALA A 111 -1.39 8.13 4.65
N ARG A 112 -0.41 8.52 5.46
CA ARG A 112 -0.61 9.44 6.58
C ARG A 112 -1.02 10.85 6.11
N ILE A 113 -0.40 11.38 5.07
CA ILE A 113 -0.75 12.68 4.47
C ILE A 113 -2.18 12.65 3.93
N CYS A 114 -2.56 11.55 3.27
CA CYS A 114 -3.92 11.32 2.77
C CYS A 114 -4.92 10.98 3.90
N GLY A 115 -4.50 11.03 5.17
CA GLY A 115 -5.40 10.91 6.32
C GLY A 115 -5.78 9.49 6.71
N PHE A 116 -5.10 8.46 6.18
CA PHE A 116 -5.18 7.10 6.71
C PHE A 116 -4.46 7.04 8.06
N LYS A 117 -4.99 6.20 8.95
CA LYS A 117 -4.55 6.12 10.35
C LYS A 117 -3.85 4.81 10.67
N TYR A 118 -4.08 3.79 9.87
CA TYR A 118 -3.57 2.46 10.12
C TYR A 118 -3.05 1.82 8.83
N VAL A 119 -2.08 0.94 8.99
CA VAL A 119 -1.60 0.05 7.94
C VAL A 119 -1.78 -1.39 8.40
N ALA A 120 -2.33 -2.24 7.53
CA ALA A 120 -2.50 -3.65 7.77
C ALA A 120 -1.83 -4.48 6.67
N ASP A 121 -1.31 -5.65 7.06
CA ASP A 121 -0.79 -6.66 6.15
C ASP A 121 -1.51 -7.99 6.46
N PRO A 122 -2.39 -8.47 5.55
CA PRO A 122 -3.18 -9.67 5.78
C PRO A 122 -2.33 -10.96 5.74
N ASN A 123 -1.11 -10.89 5.21
CA ASN A 123 -0.21 -12.04 5.11
C ASN A 123 0.69 -12.20 6.35
N MET A 124 0.66 -11.22 7.26
CA MET A 124 1.53 -11.19 8.44
C MET A 124 0.70 -11.37 9.73
N PRO A 125 1.21 -12.17 10.69
CA PRO A 125 0.56 -12.31 11.98
C PRO A 125 0.63 -11.00 12.79
N PRO A 126 -0.21 -10.83 13.82
CA PRO A 126 -0.16 -9.68 14.72
C PRO A 126 1.25 -9.45 15.27
N ILE A 127 1.66 -8.18 15.32
CA ILE A 127 2.97 -7.80 15.83
C ILE A 127 2.90 -7.64 17.37
N PRO A 128 3.65 -8.42 18.15
CA PRO A 128 3.61 -8.32 19.61
C PRO A 128 3.84 -6.89 20.10
N ASP A 129 3.06 -6.46 21.10
CA ASP A 129 3.12 -5.16 21.78
C ASP A 129 2.80 -3.91 20.93
N GLU A 130 2.88 -3.99 19.61
CA GLU A 130 2.66 -2.85 18.70
C GLU A 130 1.33 -2.90 17.94
N ASN A 131 0.72 -4.09 17.82
CA ASN A 131 -0.52 -4.28 17.06
C ASN A 131 -1.68 -3.48 17.63
N VAL A 132 -2.58 -3.04 16.74
CA VAL A 132 -3.91 -2.58 17.14
C VAL A 132 -4.60 -3.73 17.90
N PRO A 133 -5.15 -3.46 19.11
CA PRO A 133 -5.79 -4.50 19.91
C PRO A 133 -6.86 -5.27 19.13
N SER A 134 -6.91 -6.58 19.35
CA SER A 134 -7.92 -7.48 18.76
C SER A 134 -7.87 -7.67 17.24
N CYS A 135 -6.95 -7.02 16.53
CA CYS A 135 -6.67 -7.34 15.13
C CYS A 135 -5.96 -8.71 15.02
N PRO A 136 -6.49 -9.67 14.23
CA PRO A 136 -5.93 -11.02 14.06
C PRO A 136 -4.80 -11.09 13.04
N ILE A 137 -4.47 -9.96 12.41
CA ILE A 137 -3.34 -9.78 11.46
C ILE A 137 -2.47 -8.61 11.92
N ALA A 138 -1.31 -8.45 11.28
CA ALA A 138 -0.48 -7.26 11.45
C ALA A 138 -1.31 -6.02 11.08
N CYS A 139 -1.51 -5.14 12.07
CA CYS A 139 -2.20 -3.88 11.91
C CYS A 139 -1.57 -2.87 12.87
N LEU A 140 -0.94 -1.84 12.33
CA LEU A 140 -0.20 -0.84 13.10
C LEU A 140 -0.79 0.56 12.88
N PRO A 141 -0.76 1.43 13.92
CA PRO A 141 -1.05 2.84 13.72
C PRO A 141 0.05 3.51 12.88
N LEU A 142 -0.37 4.32 11.91
CA LEU A 142 0.51 5.23 11.17
C LEU A 142 0.85 6.42 12.08
N LYS A 143 2.08 6.43 12.61
CA LYS A 143 2.61 7.53 13.44
C LYS A 143 3.24 8.61 12.57
#